data_AF-A0A2E7SFZ3-F1
#
_entry.id   AF-A0A2E7SFZ3-F1
#
_cell.length_a   1.000
_cell.length_b   1.000
_cell.length_c   1.000
_cell.angle_alpha   90.00
_cell.angle_beta   90.00
_cell.angle_gamma   90.00
#
_symmetry.space_group_name_H-M   'P 1'
#
loop_
_entity.id
_entity.type
_entity.pdbx_description
1 polymer ?
#
loop_
_entity_poly.entity_id
_entity_poly.type
_entity_poly.pdbx_seq_one_letter_code
_entity_poly.pdbx_strand_id
1 'polypeptide(L)'
;MRMKYFLNVSACLLIVTALAKLYGLTSGERVLQQLDPVFGVKNSVVMLFVSVAELWVVYLVLSATQSVTKLVALAWISSNFLAYRFGLYMVGFKGWCSCLGTLTKQLPVSPETAEAIMLTIAVFVFIGSCYYLLPYVKSRTMSQES
;
A
#
# COMPACT_ATOMS: atom_id res chain seq x y z
N MET A 1 -0.73 11.91 21.35
CA MET A 1 -0.59 12.71 20.11
C MET A 1 0.14 11.99 18.97
N ARG A 2 1.30 11.34 19.21
CA ARG A 2 2.10 10.67 18.16
C ARG A 2 1.36 9.66 17.28
N MET A 3 0.53 8.79 17.88
CA MET A 3 -0.19 7.75 17.12
C MET A 3 -1.26 8.32 16.18
N LYS A 4 -2.02 9.34 16.60
CA LYS A 4 -3.03 9.99 15.74
C LYS A 4 -2.38 10.67 14.53
N TYR A 5 -1.21 11.28 14.73
CA TYR A 5 -0.44 11.89 13.64
C TYR A 5 0.03 10.85 12.63
N PHE A 6 0.58 9.72 13.10
CA PHE A 6 0.97 8.60 12.23
C PHE A 6 -0.21 8.10 11.39
N LEU A 7 -1.36 7.84 12.02
CA LEU A 7 -2.56 7.37 11.32
C LEU A 7 -3.04 8.36 10.25
N ASN A 8 -3.04 9.67 10.55
CA ASN A 8 -3.44 10.69 9.58
C ASN A 8 -2.47 10.78 8.41
N VAL A 9 -1.16 10.74 8.67
CA VAL A 9 -0.13 10.76 7.62
C VAL A 9 -0.25 9.51 6.73
N SER A 10 -0.39 8.32 7.32
CA SER A 10 -0.59 7.08 6.57
C SER A 10 -1.87 7.10 5.73
N ALA A 11 -2.97 7.64 6.26
CA ALA A 11 -4.22 7.80 5.51
C ALA A 11 -4.04 8.77 4.33
N CYS A 12 -3.41 9.93 4.54
CA CYS A 12 -3.11 10.87 3.46
C CYS A 12 -2.25 10.23 2.37
N LEU A 13 -1.20 9.49 2.74
CA LEU A 13 -0.34 8.79 1.78
C LEU A 13 -1.14 7.78 0.95
N LEU A 14 -2.00 6.97 1.58
CA LEU A 14 -2.85 6.00 0.89
C LEU A 14 -3.88 6.66 -0.04
N ILE A 15 -4.44 7.82 0.34
CA ILE A 15 -5.35 8.57 -0.54
C ILE A 15 -4.60 9.07 -1.78
N VAL A 16 -3.40 9.65 -1.59
CA VAL A 16 -2.58 10.15 -2.69
C VAL A 16 -2.19 9.00 -3.64
N THR A 17 -1.80 7.84 -3.11
CA THR A 17 -1.46 6.68 -3.95
C THR A 17 -2.67 6.11 -4.67
N ALA A 18 -3.83 6.01 -4.02
CA ALA A 18 -5.06 5.52 -4.64
C ALA A 18 -5.54 6.45 -5.77
N LEU A 19 -5.53 7.77 -5.55
CA LEU A 19 -5.88 8.76 -6.57
C LEU A 19 -4.91 8.72 -7.75
N ALA A 20 -3.60 8.62 -7.47
CA ALA A 20 -2.61 8.43 -8.52
C ALA A 20 -2.92 7.18 -9.35
N LYS A 21 -3.21 6.04 -8.70
CA LYS A 21 -3.52 4.81 -9.44
C LYS A 21 -4.80 4.91 -10.27
N LEU A 22 -5.86 5.53 -9.74
CA LEU A 22 -7.09 5.76 -10.48
C LEU A 22 -6.88 6.68 -11.70
N TYR A 23 -6.05 7.70 -11.58
CA TYR A 23 -5.67 8.56 -12.70
C TYR A 23 -4.78 7.82 -13.72
N GLY A 24 -3.93 6.90 -13.27
CA GLY A 24 -3.17 6.01 -14.14
C GLY A 24 -4.05 5.07 -14.97
N LEU A 25 -5.21 4.66 -14.44
CA LEU A 25 -6.18 3.80 -15.13
C LEU A 25 -6.90 4.51 -16.29
N THR A 26 -7.17 5.80 -16.18
CA THR A 26 -7.87 6.57 -17.25
C THR A 26 -6.99 6.85 -18.46
N SER A 27 -5.67 6.79 -18.30
CA SER A 27 -4.70 7.07 -19.37
C SER A 27 -4.56 5.95 -20.42
N GLY A 28 -5.18 4.77 -20.21
CA GLY A 28 -5.42 3.77 -21.27
C GLY A 28 -4.19 3.18 -22.00
N GLU A 29 -2.97 3.30 -21.45
CA GLU A 29 -1.77 2.82 -22.13
C GLU A 29 -1.65 1.29 -22.21
N ARG A 30 -0.90 0.82 -23.21
CA ARG A 30 -0.58 -0.61 -23.47
C ARG A 30 0.01 -1.34 -22.26
N VAL A 31 0.68 -0.62 -21.35
CA VAL A 31 1.26 -1.16 -20.11
C VAL A 31 0.19 -1.80 -19.19
N LEU A 32 -1.05 -1.28 -19.20
CA LEU A 32 -2.17 -1.83 -18.43
C LEU A 32 -2.75 -3.13 -19.01
N GLN A 33 -2.48 -3.41 -20.29
CA GLN A 33 -2.93 -4.64 -20.97
C GLN A 33 -1.91 -5.77 -20.89
N GLN A 34 -0.69 -5.49 -20.42
CA GLN A 34 0.32 -6.50 -20.21
C GLN A 34 -0.06 -7.41 -19.04
N LEU A 35 0.24 -8.70 -19.16
CA LEU A 35 0.02 -9.68 -18.10
C LEU A 35 1.02 -9.42 -16.97
N ASP A 36 0.51 -9.43 -15.76
CA ASP A 36 1.27 -9.38 -14.53
C ASP A 36 2.07 -10.69 -14.38
N PRO A 37 3.40 -10.64 -14.18
CA PRO A 37 4.23 -11.83 -14.07
C PRO A 37 3.99 -12.64 -12.78
N VAL A 38 3.34 -12.08 -11.75
CA VAL A 38 3.08 -12.78 -10.48
C VAL A 38 1.77 -13.55 -10.55
N PHE A 39 0.69 -12.91 -11.03
CA PHE A 39 -0.64 -13.48 -11.04
C PHE A 39 -1.11 -13.96 -12.43
N GLY A 40 -0.41 -13.61 -13.51
CA GLY A 40 -0.79 -13.98 -14.88
C GLY A 40 -2.04 -13.27 -15.41
N VAL A 41 -2.55 -12.27 -14.69
CA VAL A 41 -3.74 -11.48 -15.08
C VAL A 41 -3.32 -10.10 -15.60
N LYS A 42 -4.20 -9.37 -16.28
CA LYS A 42 -3.88 -8.03 -16.80
C LYS A 42 -3.54 -7.06 -15.66
N ASN A 43 -2.49 -6.26 -15.84
CA ASN A 43 -2.07 -5.23 -14.87
C ASN A 43 -3.20 -4.26 -14.48
N SER A 44 -4.09 -3.93 -15.43
CA SER A 44 -5.31 -3.13 -15.17
C SER A 44 -6.19 -3.69 -14.07
N VAL A 45 -6.39 -5.02 -14.03
CA VAL A 45 -7.23 -5.68 -13.02
C VAL A 45 -6.55 -5.64 -11.65
N VAL A 46 -5.26 -5.97 -11.60
CA VAL A 46 -4.46 -5.88 -10.36
C VAL A 46 -4.48 -4.46 -9.80
N MET A 47 -4.26 -3.46 -10.67
CA MET A 47 -4.23 -2.05 -10.30
C MET A 47 -5.60 -1.56 -9.78
N LEU A 48 -6.70 -2.00 -10.39
CA LEU A 48 -8.06 -1.71 -9.91
C LEU A 48 -8.32 -2.34 -8.55
N PHE A 49 -8.02 -3.63 -8.38
CA PHE A 49 -8.18 -4.33 -7.10
C PHE A 49 -7.36 -3.66 -5.99
N VAL A 50 -6.11 -3.32 -6.27
CA VAL A 50 -5.23 -2.61 -5.33
C VAL A 50 -5.79 -1.24 -4.97
N SER A 51 -6.27 -0.47 -5.95
CA SER A 51 -6.85 0.86 -5.70
C SER A 51 -8.10 0.76 -4.82
N VAL A 52 -8.97 -0.23 -5.08
CA VAL A 52 -10.16 -0.50 -4.25
C VAL A 52 -9.74 -0.90 -2.83
N ALA A 53 -8.73 -1.76 -2.69
CA ALA A 53 -8.24 -2.17 -1.38
C ALA A 53 -7.64 -0.99 -0.58
N GLU A 54 -6.92 -0.08 -1.23
CA GLU A 54 -6.43 1.14 -0.58
C GLU A 54 -7.57 2.03 -0.10
N LEU A 55 -8.57 2.29 -0.95
CA LEU A 55 -9.73 3.09 -0.58
C LEU A 55 -10.53 2.46 0.56
N TRP A 56 -10.66 1.13 0.56
CA TRP A 56 -11.28 0.38 1.64
C TRP A 56 -10.53 0.56 2.96
N VAL A 57 -9.20 0.48 2.93
CA VAL A 57 -8.36 0.68 4.12
C VAL A 57 -8.43 2.12 4.61
N VAL A 58 -8.41 3.10 3.70
CA VAL A 58 -8.63 4.51 4.05
C VAL A 58 -9.98 4.68 4.75
N TYR A 59 -11.05 4.10 4.21
CA TYR A 59 -12.37 4.13 4.81
C TYR A 59 -12.36 3.51 6.23
N LEU A 60 -11.69 2.37 6.42
CA LEU A 60 -11.54 1.76 7.75
C LEU A 60 -10.74 2.64 8.71
N VAL A 61 -9.67 3.28 8.24
CA VAL A 61 -8.84 4.17 9.07
C VAL A 61 -9.62 5.42 9.50
N LEU A 62 -10.49 5.95 8.63
CA LEU A 62 -11.34 7.10 8.95
C LEU A 62 -12.53 6.73 9.84
N SER A 63 -13.21 5.62 9.54
CA SER A 63 -14.48 5.23 10.18
C SER A 63 -14.32 4.46 11.49
N ALA A 64 -13.22 3.72 11.67
CA ALA A 64 -13.03 2.96 12.89
C ALA A 64 -12.86 3.89 14.11
N THR A 65 -13.49 3.56 15.22
CA THR A 65 -13.29 4.25 16.50
C THR A 65 -12.08 3.68 17.25
N GLN A 66 -11.80 2.39 17.07
CA GLN A 66 -10.69 1.69 17.73
C GLN A 66 -9.39 1.85 16.96
N SER A 67 -8.35 2.31 17.66
CA SER A 67 -7.02 2.51 17.07
C SER A 67 -6.38 1.20 16.58
N VAL A 68 -6.71 0.07 17.21
CA VAL A 68 -6.20 -1.26 16.82
C VAL A 68 -6.66 -1.63 15.41
N THR A 69 -7.95 -1.48 15.12
CA THR A 69 -8.51 -1.78 13.80
C THR A 69 -7.81 -0.98 12.70
N LYS A 70 -7.51 0.30 12.97
CA LYS A 70 -6.76 1.15 12.04
C LYS A 70 -5.35 0.63 11.79
N LEU A 71 -4.63 0.29 12.87
CA LEU A 71 -3.26 -0.24 12.79
C LEU A 71 -3.21 -1.60 12.09
N VAL A 72 -4.16 -2.49 12.36
CA VAL A 72 -4.26 -3.80 11.68
C VAL A 72 -4.54 -3.62 10.19
N ALA A 73 -5.45 -2.71 9.82
CA ALA A 73 -5.74 -2.43 8.41
C ALA A 73 -4.51 -1.87 7.66
N LEU A 74 -3.75 -0.97 8.30
CA LEU A 74 -2.50 -0.43 7.74
C LEU A 74 -1.40 -1.50 7.63
N ALA A 75 -1.24 -2.34 8.65
CA ALA A 75 -0.31 -3.47 8.61
C ALA A 75 -0.67 -4.45 7.49
N TRP A 76 -1.96 -4.78 7.36
CA TRP A 76 -2.46 -5.67 6.32
C TRP A 76 -2.14 -5.15 4.91
N ILE A 77 -2.50 -3.92 4.59
CA ILE A 77 -2.29 -3.39 3.22
C ILE A 77 -0.80 -3.27 2.88
N SER A 78 0.01 -2.83 3.84
CA SER A 78 1.46 -2.71 3.64
C SER A 78 2.14 -4.05 3.49
N SER A 79 1.73 -5.08 4.25
CA SER A 79 2.19 -6.46 4.05
C SER A 79 1.88 -6.97 2.64
N ASN A 80 0.68 -6.70 2.12
CA ASN A 80 0.31 -7.10 0.75
C ASN A 80 1.23 -6.43 -0.29
N PHE A 81 1.56 -5.15 -0.13
CA PHE A 81 2.50 -4.46 -1.03
C PHE A 81 3.92 -5.01 -0.95
N LEU A 82 4.41 -5.31 0.26
CA LEU A 82 5.72 -5.93 0.44
C LEU A 82 5.75 -7.34 -0.15
N ALA A 83 4.72 -8.16 0.10
CA ALA A 83 4.62 -9.52 -0.40
C ALA A 83 4.58 -9.57 -1.93
N TYR A 84 3.80 -8.67 -2.55
CA TYR A 84 3.75 -8.57 -4.01
C TYR A 84 5.11 -8.21 -4.62
N ARG A 85 5.82 -7.22 -4.04
CA ARG A 85 7.18 -6.86 -4.49
C ARG A 85 8.18 -7.98 -4.30
N PHE A 86 8.06 -8.73 -3.20
CA PHE A 86 8.89 -9.90 -2.97
C PHE A 86 8.61 -11.00 -3.99
N GLY A 87 7.34 -11.23 -4.37
CA GLY A 87 6.97 -12.12 -5.46
C GLY A 87 7.56 -11.71 -6.81
N LEU A 88 7.52 -10.41 -7.14
CA LEU A 88 8.17 -9.87 -8.35
C LEU A 88 9.68 -10.13 -8.36
N TYR A 89 10.34 -9.92 -7.21
CA TYR A 89 11.77 -10.20 -7.05
C TYR A 89 12.08 -11.68 -7.25
N MET A 90 11.28 -12.59 -6.70
CA MET A 90 11.46 -14.03 -6.86
C MET A 90 11.33 -14.50 -8.31
N VAL A 91 10.40 -13.93 -9.08
CA VAL A 91 10.19 -14.27 -10.50
C VAL A 91 11.32 -13.71 -11.38
N GLY A 92 12.27 -12.96 -10.80
CA GLY A 92 13.39 -12.38 -11.53
C GLY A 92 12.97 -11.28 -12.49
N PHE A 93 11.80 -10.66 -12.27
CA PHE A 93 11.29 -9.58 -13.10
C PHE A 93 12.18 -8.35 -12.92
N LYS A 94 12.96 -8.03 -13.95
CA LYS A 94 13.85 -6.85 -13.98
C LYS A 94 13.16 -5.58 -14.50
N GLY A 95 11.85 -5.63 -14.73
CA GLY A 95 11.07 -4.47 -15.17
C GLY A 95 10.63 -3.60 -13.99
N TRP A 96 10.54 -2.29 -14.22
CA TRP A 96 9.98 -1.33 -13.26
C TRP A 96 8.53 -1.68 -12.96
N CYS A 97 8.15 -1.75 -11.67
CA CYS A 97 6.76 -2.04 -11.36
C CYS A 97 5.87 -0.94 -11.93
N SER A 98 4.99 -1.28 -12.87
CA SER A 98 3.93 -0.41 -13.39
C SER A 98 2.79 -0.21 -12.38
N CYS A 99 3.09 -0.38 -11.09
CA CYS A 99 2.20 -0.19 -9.95
C CYS A 99 1.56 1.23 -9.92
N LEU A 100 2.18 2.22 -10.58
CA LEU A 100 1.65 3.59 -10.77
C LEU A 100 0.93 3.81 -12.12
N GLY A 101 0.93 2.81 -13.01
CA GLY A 101 0.41 2.95 -14.37
C GLY A 101 1.14 4.01 -15.20
N THR A 102 0.41 4.73 -16.05
CA THR A 102 0.91 5.77 -16.95
C THR A 102 1.52 6.99 -16.26
N LEU A 103 1.25 7.19 -14.97
CA LEU A 103 1.79 8.34 -14.23
C LEU A 103 3.32 8.37 -14.18
N THR A 104 3.98 7.21 -14.31
CA THR A 104 5.44 7.13 -14.37
C THR A 104 6.03 7.83 -15.61
N LYS A 105 5.24 8.00 -16.68
CA LYS A 105 5.65 8.76 -17.88
C LYS A 105 5.25 10.23 -17.84
N GLN A 106 4.23 10.58 -17.06
CA GLN A 106 3.75 11.96 -16.95
C GLN A 106 4.37 12.72 -15.77
N LEU A 107 4.86 12.01 -14.74
CA LEU A 107 5.73 12.63 -13.76
C LEU A 107 7.14 12.79 -14.33
N PRO A 108 7.84 13.91 -14.03
CA PRO A 108 9.24 14.11 -14.40
C PRO A 108 10.23 13.24 -13.60
N VAL A 109 9.73 12.24 -12.85
CA VAL A 109 10.57 11.34 -12.05
C VAL A 109 10.77 10.01 -12.76
N SER A 110 11.98 9.49 -12.65
CA SER A 110 12.36 8.19 -13.21
C SER A 110 11.51 7.05 -12.62
N PRO A 111 11.08 6.05 -13.42
CA PRO A 111 10.40 4.84 -12.94
C PRO A 111 11.03 4.18 -11.72
N GLU A 112 12.36 4.15 -11.70
CA GLU A 112 13.26 3.74 -10.63
C GLU A 112 12.91 4.42 -9.31
N THR A 113 12.73 5.74 -9.38
CA THR A 113 12.55 6.60 -8.22
C THR A 113 11.13 6.48 -7.69
N ALA A 114 10.14 6.47 -8.58
CA ALA A 114 8.75 6.24 -8.21
C ALA A 114 8.57 4.88 -7.51
N GLU A 115 9.25 3.85 -8.03
CA GLU A 115 9.25 2.54 -7.41
C GLU A 115 9.89 2.55 -6.02
N ALA A 116 11.08 3.15 -5.87
CA ALA A 116 11.76 3.25 -4.58
C ALA A 116 10.94 4.05 -3.54
N ILE A 117 10.27 5.13 -3.96
CA ILE A 117 9.40 5.93 -3.09
C ILE A 117 8.24 5.08 -2.57
N MET A 118 7.56 4.35 -3.45
CA MET A 118 6.44 3.50 -3.05
C MET A 118 6.87 2.38 -2.11
N LEU A 119 8.03 1.76 -2.33
CA LEU A 119 8.59 0.78 -1.40
C LEU A 119 8.85 1.42 -0.04
N THR A 120 9.50 2.59 -0.03
CA THR A 120 9.80 3.34 1.19
C THR A 120 8.53 3.67 1.97
N ILE A 121 7.47 4.13 1.30
CA ILE A 121 6.17 4.39 1.91
C ILE A 121 5.59 3.10 2.52
N ALA A 122 5.59 2.00 1.77
CA ALA A 122 5.02 0.74 2.25
C ALA A 122 5.79 0.21 3.48
N VAL A 123 7.12 0.25 3.46
CA VAL A 123 7.97 -0.15 4.59
C VAL A 123 7.74 0.76 5.80
N PHE A 124 7.68 2.08 5.59
CA PHE A 124 7.40 3.04 6.65
C PHE A 124 6.04 2.77 7.32
N VAL A 125 4.98 2.57 6.53
CA VAL A 125 3.64 2.27 7.05
C VAL A 125 3.63 0.93 7.78
N PHE A 126 4.31 -0.10 7.26
CA PHE A 126 4.38 -1.41 7.89
C PHE A 126 5.10 -1.37 9.24
N ILE A 127 6.31 -0.82 9.28
CA ILE A 127 7.12 -0.72 10.51
C ILE A 127 6.39 0.13 11.55
N GLY A 128 5.85 1.28 11.14
CA GLY A 128 5.09 2.14 12.03
C GLY A 128 3.86 1.43 12.61
N SER A 129 3.13 0.67 11.79
CA SER A 129 1.96 -0.08 12.24
C SER A 129 2.34 -1.16 13.25
N CYS A 130 3.38 -1.95 12.97
CA CYS A 130 3.89 -2.97 13.90
C CYS A 130 4.41 -2.35 15.21
N TYR A 131 5.13 -1.23 15.13
CA TYR A 131 5.68 -0.54 16.29
C TYR A 131 4.59 -0.07 17.26
N TYR A 132 3.47 0.45 16.74
CA TYR A 132 2.34 0.87 17.60
C TYR A 132 1.42 -0.30 17.99
N LEU A 133 1.33 -1.36 17.19
CA LEU A 133 0.45 -2.50 17.45
C LEU A 133 1.02 -3.46 18.51
N LEU A 134 2.32 -3.80 18.44
CA LEU A 134 2.94 -4.79 19.33
C LEU A 134 2.84 -4.43 20.83
N PRO A 135 3.12 -3.19 21.27
CA PRO A 135 2.97 -2.80 22.68
C PRO A 135 1.49 -2.80 23.11
N TYR A 136 0.59 -2.50 22.18
CA TYR A 136 -0.86 -2.43 22.45
C TYR A 136 -1.47 -3.83 22.64
N VAL A 137 -1.03 -4.81 21.86
CA VAL A 137 -1.44 -6.22 22.05
C VAL A 137 -0.86 -6.75 23.37
N LYS A 138 0.41 -6.46 23.65
CA LYS A 138 1.09 -6.90 24.88
C LYS A 138 0.46 -6.36 26.17
N SER A 139 -0.11 -5.16 26.16
CA SER A 139 -0.78 -4.59 27.34
C SER A 139 -2.19 -5.15 27.58
N ARG A 140 -2.87 -5.63 26.52
CA ARG A 140 -4.20 -6.26 26.63
C ARG A 140 -4.13 -7.68 27.18
N THR A 141 -3.12 -8.46 26.81
CA THR A 141 -2.92 -9.82 27.34
C THR A 141 -2.62 -9.81 28.83
N MET A 142 -1.80 -8.87 29.31
CA MET A 142 -1.50 -8.75 30.76
C MET A 142 -2.72 -8.39 31.62
N SER A 143 -3.77 -7.78 31.05
CA SER A 143 -4.98 -7.42 31.79
C SER A 143 -6.04 -8.54 31.84
N GLN A 144 -5.85 -9.63 31.09
CA GLN A 144 -6.73 -10.82 31.18
C GLN A 144 -6.17 -11.92 32.10
N GLU A 145 -4.91 -11.81 32.53
CA GLU A 145 -4.27 -12.74 33.48
C GLU A 145 -4.35 -12.27 34.96
N SER A 146 -4.99 -11.13 35.25
CA SER A 146 -5.14 -10.56 36.60
C SER A 146 -6.57 -10.66 37.14
#